data_AF-A0A9X8YNB0-F1
#
_entry.id   AF-A0A9X8YNB0-F1
#
_cell.length_a   1.000
_cell.length_b   1.000
_cell.length_c   1.000
_cell.angle_alpha   90.00
_cell.angle_beta   90.00
_cell.angle_gamma   90.00
#
_symmetry.space_group_name_H-M   'P 1'
#
loop_
_entity.id
_entity.type
_entity.pdbx_description
1 polymer ?
#
loop_
_entity_poly.entity_id
_entity_poly.type
_entity_poly.pdbx_seq_one_letter_code
_entity_poly.pdbx_strand_id
1 'polypeptide(L)' 'GRTINRQGEAVEMVTRGRHDPCVGIRAVPIAEAMMAIVLMDHLLRQRAQNGDVVSDVPRW' A
#
# COMPACT_ATOMS: atom_id res chain seq x y z
N GLY A 1 -1.03 -5.38 -29.19
CA GLY A 1 0.16 -5.54 -28.35
C GLY A 1 0.60 -6.99 -28.39
N ARG A 2 1.88 -7.29 -28.60
CA ARG A 2 2.35 -8.69 -28.69
C ARG A 2 2.55 -9.28 -27.29
N THR A 3 2.09 -10.49 -27.05
CA THR A 3 2.26 -11.22 -25.78
C THR A 3 2.26 -12.73 -26.03
N ILE A 4 2.28 -13.56 -24.98
CA ILE A 4 2.18 -15.02 -25.07
C ILE A 4 0.98 -15.55 -24.28
N ASN A 5 0.43 -16.68 -24.71
CA ASN A 5 -0.59 -17.40 -23.93
C ASN A 5 0.05 -18.33 -22.88
N ARG A 6 -0.77 -19.04 -22.09
CA ARG A 6 -0.29 -19.94 -21.03
C ARG A 6 0.49 -21.16 -21.57
N GLN A 7 0.32 -21.49 -22.85
CA GLN A 7 0.98 -22.56 -23.56
C GLN A 7 2.30 -22.10 -24.19
N GLY A 8 2.65 -20.82 -24.05
CA GLY A 8 3.90 -20.22 -24.57
C GLY A 8 3.82 -19.79 -26.03
N GLU A 9 2.65 -19.84 -26.65
CA GLU A 9 2.47 -19.47 -28.06
C GLU A 9 2.34 -17.95 -28.18
N ALA A 10 2.92 -17.38 -29.25
CA ALA A 10 2.86 -15.95 -29.53
C ALA A 10 1.43 -15.54 -29.93
N VAL A 11 0.87 -14.54 -29.26
CA VAL A 11 -0.48 -14.03 -29.50
C VAL A 11 -0.50 -12.51 -29.57
N GLU A 12 -1.41 -11.97 -30.38
CA GLU A 12 -1.68 -10.54 -30.41
C GLU A 12 -2.82 -10.18 -29.45
N MET A 13 -2.50 -9.38 -28.44
CA MET A 13 -3.46 -8.86 -27.46
C MET A 13 -3.97 -7.48 -27.89
N VAL A 14 -5.28 -7.36 -28.02
CA VAL A 14 -5.96 -6.08 -28.24
C VAL A 14 -6.71 -5.70 -26.97
N THR A 15 -6.31 -4.62 -26.31
CA THR A 15 -7.03 -4.06 -25.17
C THR A 15 -8.28 -3.33 -25.66
N ARG A 16 -9.45 -3.81 -25.24
CA ARG A 16 -10.76 -3.21 -25.57
C ARG A 16 -11.33 -2.50 -24.32
N GLY A 17 -12.06 -1.41 -24.52
CA GLY A 17 -12.74 -0.67 -23.44
C GLY A 17 -11.87 0.37 -22.72
N ARG A 18 -12.43 1.00 -21.68
CA ARG A 18 -11.76 2.06 -20.90
C ARG A 18 -10.68 1.45 -20.01
N HIS A 19 -9.48 2.03 -20.09
CA HIS A 19 -8.37 1.74 -19.19
C HIS A 19 -7.91 3.04 -18.57
N ASP A 20 -7.31 2.96 -17.38
CA ASP A 20 -6.72 4.13 -16.77
C ASP A 20 -5.50 4.58 -17.56
N PRO A 21 -5.46 5.84 -18.05
CA PRO A 21 -4.28 6.38 -18.70
C PRO A 21 -3.12 6.58 -17.71
N CYS A 22 -3.43 6.70 -16.42
CA CYS A 22 -2.46 6.75 -15.33
C CYS A 22 -3.07 6.18 -14.06
N VAL A 23 -2.51 5.07 -13.56
CA VAL A 23 -2.91 4.49 -12.27
C VAL A 23 -2.41 5.31 -11.08
N GLY A 24 -1.36 6.11 -11.27
CA GLY A 24 -0.66 6.85 -10.21
C GLY A 24 -1.55 7.85 -9.47
N ILE A 25 -2.38 8.61 -10.19
CA ILE A 25 -3.28 9.61 -9.58
C ILE A 25 -4.23 8.95 -8.57
N ARG A 26 -4.70 7.74 -8.87
CA ARG A 26 -5.56 6.99 -7.94
C ARG A 26 -4.77 6.26 -6.87
N ALA A 27 -3.51 5.95 -7.11
CA ALA A 27 -2.66 5.24 -6.15
C ALA A 27 -2.25 6.13 -4.96
N VAL A 28 -2.12 7.44 -5.15
CA VAL A 28 -1.75 8.39 -4.08
C VAL A 28 -2.72 8.35 -2.88
N PRO A 29 -4.05 8.56 -3.04
CA PRO A 29 -4.96 8.52 -1.89
C PRO A 29 -5.03 7.13 -1.24
N ILE A 30 -4.78 6.06 -1.99
CA ILE A 30 -4.66 4.71 -1.43
C ILE A 30 -3.44 4.63 -0.52
N ALA A 31 -2.27 5.08 -0.98
CA ALA A 31 -1.04 5.07 -0.21
C ALA A 31 -1.13 5.92 1.07
N GLU A 32 -1.77 7.10 0.99
CA GLU A 32 -2.01 7.96 2.16
C GLU A 32 -2.87 7.26 3.22
N ALA A 33 -3.98 6.64 2.81
CA ALA A 33 -4.85 5.88 3.71
C ALA A 33 -4.12 4.68 4.34
N MET A 34 -3.33 3.95 3.55
CA MET A 34 -2.52 2.83 4.04
C MET A 34 -1.49 3.31 5.07
N MET A 35 -0.79 4.41 4.81
CA MET A 35 0.16 4.99 5.75
C MET A 35 -0.51 5.40 7.06
N ALA A 36 -1.69 6.04 6.99
CA ALA A 36 -2.44 6.41 8.19
C ALA A 36 -2.81 5.19 9.04
N ILE A 37 -3.25 4.09 8.40
CA ILE A 37 -3.57 2.83 9.10
C ILE A 37 -2.34 2.23 9.76
N VAL A 38 -1.19 2.20 9.07
CA VAL A 38 0.08 1.69 9.62
C VAL A 38 0.52 2.50 10.84
N LEU A 39 0.46 3.83 10.76
CA LEU A 39 0.79 4.70 11.89
C LEU A 39 -0.15 4.50 13.07
N MET A 40 -1.45 4.34 12.83
CA MET A 40 -2.42 4.03 13.88
C MET A 40 -2.14 2.68 14.53
N ASP A 41 -1.81 1.65 13.76
CA ASP A 41 -1.45 0.33 14.30
C ASP A 41 -0.22 0.42 15.20
N HIS A 42 0.85 1.09 14.76
CA HIS A 42 2.03 1.31 15.59
C HIS A 42 1.75 2.09 16.86
N LEU A 43 0.93 3.15 16.78
CA LEU A 43 0.53 3.94 17.94
C LEU A 43 -0.24 3.09 18.96
N LEU A 44 -1.21 2.29 18.50
CA LEU A 44 -2.02 1.43 19.37
C LEU A 44 -1.17 0.32 19.99
N ARG A 45 -0.24 -0.28 19.24
CA ARG A 45 0.72 -1.26 19.77
C ARG A 45 1.59 -0.68 20.88
N GLN A 46 2.14 0.51 20.64
CA GLN A 46 2.97 1.20 21.64
C GLN A 46 2.16 1.50 22.90
N ARG A 47 0.92 1.97 22.77
CA ARG A 47 0.02 2.21 23.90
C ARG A 47 -0.31 0.93 24.67
N ALA A 48 -0.58 -0.17 23.97
CA ALA A 48 -0.93 -1.44 24.60
C ALA A 48 0.23 -2.05 25.39
N GLN A 49 1.47 -1.90 24.90
CA GLN A 49 2.65 -2.46 25.56
C GLN A 49 3.22 -1.56 26.65
N ASN A 50 3.24 -0.25 26.41
CA ASN A 50 4.01 0.70 27.20
C ASN A 50 3.16 1.83 27.81
N GLY A 51 1.81 1.73 27.75
CA GLY A 51 0.90 2.80 28.14
C GLY A 51 1.06 3.25 29.60
N ASP A 52 1.33 2.30 30.50
CA ASP A 52 1.47 2.55 31.94
C ASP A 52 2.92 2.59 32.42
N VAL A 53 3.89 2.48 31.50
CA VAL A 53 5.31 2.45 31.84
C VAL A 53 5.75 3.86 32.24
N VAL A 54 6.03 4.03 33.53
CA VAL A 54 6.71 5.23 34.06
C VAL A 54 8.20 5.03 33.86
N SER A 55 8.82 5.96 33.15
CA SER A 55 10.26 5.92 32.89
C SER A 55 10.98 6.89 33.84
N ASP A 56 11.95 6.34 34.55
CA ASP A 56 12.84 7.01 35.49
C ASP A 56 14.03 7.71 34.79
N VAL A 57 14.17 7.54 33.47
CA VAL A 57 15.11 8.33 32.67
C VAL A 57 14.50 9.69 32.27
N PRO A 58 15.27 10.79 32.30
CA PRO A 58 14.79 12.11 31.91
C PRO A 58 14.32 12.14 30.46
N ARG A 59 13.17 12.79 30.20
CA ARG A 59 12.77 13.17 28.83
C ARG A 59 13.42 14.52 28.52
N TRP A 60 14.37 14.50 27.59
CA TRP A 60 15.01 15.70 27.03
C TRP A 60 14.09 16.42 26.05
#